data_AF-A0AAW9KAF6-F1
#
_entry.id   AF-A0AAW9KAF6-F1
#
_cell.length_a   1.000
_cell.length_b   1.000
_cell.length_c   1.000
_cell.angle_alpha   90.00
_cell.angle_beta   90.00
_cell.angle_gamma   90.00
#
_symmetry.space_group_name_H-M   'P 1'
#
loop_
_entity.id
_entity.type
_entity.pdbx_description
1 polymer ?
#
loop_
_entity_poly.entity_id
_entity_poly.type
_entity_poly.pdbx_seq_one_letter_code
_entity_poly.pdbx_strand_id
1 'polypeptide(L)'
;MKKKAKFQPDLLEKQWQEARPQLTKQMLEENPDNPLEVMRYVKQIDEYQRNLTALTTLTLDTFEQVNDMFDYEITTLQSKIIQEKKKRKNAAKFKLK
;
A
#
# COMPACT_ATOMS: atom_id res chain seq x y z
N MET A 1 -12.34 -4.52 -12.66
CA MET A 1 -11.96 -3.32 -11.89
C MET A 1 -10.77 -2.66 -12.60
N LYS A 2 -10.78 -1.33 -12.76
CA LYS A 2 -9.61 -0.62 -13.30
C LYS A 2 -8.45 -0.86 -12.34
N LYS A 3 -7.31 -1.37 -12.83
CA LYS A 3 -6.09 -1.51 -12.04
C LYS A 3 -5.77 -0.14 -11.44
N LYS A 4 -6.01 0.05 -10.15
CA LYS A 4 -5.53 1.25 -9.44
C LYS A 4 -4.01 1.23 -9.60
N ALA A 5 -3.44 2.37 -9.99
CA ALA A 5 -1.99 2.48 -10.14
C ALA A 5 -1.36 2.05 -8.82
N LYS A 6 -0.62 0.93 -8.84
CA LYS A 6 0.14 0.50 -7.67
C LYS A 6 1.06 1.66 -7.29
N PHE A 7 1.03 2.03 -6.03
CA PHE A 7 2.05 2.91 -5.49
C PHE A 7 3.41 2.28 -5.80
N GLN A 8 4.27 3.02 -6.49
CA GLN A 8 5.61 2.54 -6.80
C GLN A 8 6.48 2.90 -5.59
N PRO A 9 7.01 1.93 -4.84
CA PRO A 9 7.94 2.20 -3.73
C PRO A 9 9.11 3.08 -4.18
N ASP A 10 9.54 2.89 -5.42
CA ASP A 10 10.54 3.67 -6.13
C ASP A 10 10.25 5.17 -6.18
N LEU A 11 8.98 5.60 -6.03
CA LEU A 11 8.63 7.02 -6.05
C LEU A 11 9.18 7.76 -4.82
N LEU A 12 9.04 7.17 -3.63
CA LEU A 12 9.56 7.78 -2.39
C LEU A 12 11.08 7.80 -2.36
N GLU A 13 11.70 6.75 -2.91
CA GLU A 13 13.14 6.69 -3.05
C GLU A 13 13.66 7.74 -4.03
N LYS A 14 13.00 7.91 -5.19
CA LYS A 14 13.34 8.96 -6.16
C LYS A 14 13.19 10.36 -5.58
N GLN A 15 12.06 10.64 -4.94
CA GLN A 15 11.83 11.94 -4.28
C GLN A 15 12.91 12.23 -3.22
N TRP A 16 13.33 11.20 -2.48
CA TRP A 16 14.41 11.34 -1.52
C TRP A 16 15.76 11.62 -2.18
N GLN A 17 16.10 10.89 -3.25
CA GLN A 17 17.34 11.10 -4.00
C GLN A 17 17.44 12.52 -4.58
N GLU A 18 16.30 13.12 -4.95
CA GLU A 18 16.22 14.51 -5.44
C GLU A 18 16.32 15.54 -4.30
N ALA A 19 15.66 15.30 -3.17
CA ALA A 19 15.62 16.24 -2.04
C ALA A 19 16.90 16.22 -1.17
N ARG A 20 17.51 15.05 -1.01
CA ARG A 20 18.64 14.81 -0.10
C ARG A 20 19.83 15.76 -0.34
N PRO A 21 20.30 16.00 -1.57
CA PRO A 21 21.43 16.90 -1.81
C PRO A 21 21.13 18.35 -1.40
N GLN A 22 19.89 18.81 -1.64
CA GLN A 22 19.46 20.17 -1.32
C GLN A 22 19.38 20.35 0.20
N LEU A 23 18.78 19.38 0.90
CA LEU A 23 18.71 19.37 2.36
C LEU A 23 20.10 19.34 3.00
N THR A 24 20.98 18.47 2.48
CA THR A 24 22.37 18.37 2.99
C THR A 24 23.11 19.69 2.83
N LYS A 25 22.95 20.34 1.67
CA LYS A 25 23.57 21.65 1.41
C LYS A 25 23.06 22.72 2.38
N GLN A 26 21.75 22.80 2.58
CA GLN A 26 21.15 23.74 3.55
C GLN A 26 21.65 23.51 4.97
N MET A 27 21.70 22.25 5.42
CA MET A 27 22.20 21.93 6.76
C MET A 27 23.67 22.29 6.96
N LEU A 28 24.50 22.12 5.92
CA LEU A 28 25.91 22.54 5.94
C LEU A 28 26.07 24.06 5.95
N GLU A 29 25.20 24.79 5.24
CA GLU A 29 25.18 26.25 5.25
C GLU A 29 24.74 26.81 6.61
N GLU A 30 23.79 26.15 7.27
CA GLU A 30 23.32 26.52 8.61
C GLU A 30 24.30 26.11 9.73
N ASN A 31 25.12 25.09 9.51
CA ASN A 31 26.04 24.53 10.50
C ASN A 31 27.48 24.39 9.94
N PRO A 32 28.12 25.50 9.53
CA PRO A 32 29.41 25.46 8.84
C PRO A 32 30.55 24.90 9.70
N ASP A 33 30.44 25.05 11.03
CA ASP A 33 31.48 24.62 11.98
C ASP A 33 31.38 23.13 12.35
N ASN A 34 30.26 22.47 12.04
CA ASN A 34 29.97 21.09 12.43
C ASN A 34 29.60 20.18 11.25
N PRO A 35 30.42 20.12 10.17
CA PRO A 35 30.08 19.34 8.98
C PRO A 35 29.96 17.83 9.25
N LEU A 36 30.73 17.30 10.20
CA LEU A 36 30.66 15.90 10.59
C LEU A 36 29.33 15.55 11.26
N GLU A 37 28.78 16.48 12.04
CA GLU A 37 27.49 16.28 12.70
C GLU A 37 26.35 16.33 11.68
N VAL A 38 26.43 17.24 10.71
CA VAL A 38 25.48 17.30 9.58
C VAL A 38 25.49 15.98 8.80
N MET A 39 26.66 15.44 8.45
CA MET A 39 26.77 14.15 7.75
C MET A 39 26.19 12.99 8.57
N ARG A 40 26.35 13.02 9.89
CA ARG A 40 25.76 12.02 10.80
C ARG A 40 24.23 12.12 10.78
N TYR A 41 23.66 13.31 10.84
CA TYR A 41 22.21 13.50 10.76
C TYR A 41 21.65 13.07 9.40
N VAL A 42 22.31 13.43 8.30
CA VAL A 42 21.89 12.99 6.95
C VAL A 42 21.84 11.46 6.87
N LYS A 43 22.81 10.76 7.45
CA LYS A 43 22.78 9.29 7.52
C LYS A 43 21.60 8.76 8.33
N GLN A 44 21.27 9.40 9.46
CA GLN A 44 20.09 9.01 10.24
C GLN A 44 18.80 9.23 9.46
N ILE A 45 18.70 10.33 8.71
CA ILE A 45 17.54 10.59 7.85
C ILE A 45 17.45 9.54 6.72
N ASP A 46 18.58 9.13 6.13
CA ASP A 46 18.63 8.03 5.15
C ASP A 46 18.11 6.70 5.73
N GLU A 47 18.34 6.44 7.02
CA GLU A 47 17.81 5.26 7.73
C GLU A 47 16.30 5.40 7.98
N TYR A 48 15.83 6.56 8.45
CA TYR A 48 14.41 6.81 8.64
C TYR A 48 13.61 6.73 7.33
N GLN A 49 14.14 7.27 6.23
CA GLN A 49 13.48 7.21 4.94
C GLN A 49 13.35 5.77 4.46
N ARG A 50 14.37 4.93 4.63
CA ARG A 50 14.28 3.50 4.30
C ARG A 50 13.19 2.80 5.10
N ASN A 51 13.10 3.06 6.40
CA ASN A 51 12.07 2.49 7.26
C ASN A 51 10.66 2.98 6.87
N LEU A 52 10.51 4.27 6.54
CA LEU A 52 9.25 4.86 6.12
C LEU A 52 8.76 4.27 4.79
N THR A 53 9.66 4.12 3.81
CA THR A 53 9.34 3.48 2.52
C THR A 53 8.89 2.04 2.73
N ALA A 54 9.62 1.26 3.53
CA ALA A 54 9.26 -0.12 3.84
C ALA A 54 7.90 -0.24 4.54
N LEU A 55 7.63 0.61 5.53
CA LEU A 55 6.35 0.65 6.24
C LEU A 55 5.19 1.04 5.31
N THR A 56 5.41 1.99 4.41
CA THR A 56 4.41 2.43 3.43
C THR A 56 4.06 1.31 2.47
N THR A 57 5.07 0.60 1.94
CA THR A 57 4.85 -0.58 1.09
C THR A 57 4.04 -1.64 1.81
N LEU A 58 4.42 -1.99 3.04
CA LEU A 58 3.73 -3.02 3.82
C LEU A 58 2.28 -2.65 4.14
N THR A 59 2.03 -1.37 4.42
CA THR A 59 0.68 -0.84 4.65
C THR A 59 -0.18 -0.98 3.40
N LEU A 60 0.35 -0.64 2.23
CA LEU A 60 -0.37 -0.73 0.97
C LEU A 60 -0.65 -2.18 0.56
N ASP A 61 0.34 -3.06 0.74
CA ASP A 61 0.14 -4.50 0.51
C ASP A 61 -0.94 -5.07 1.41
N THR A 62 -0.99 -4.63 2.68
CA THR A 62 -2.06 -5.02 3.62
C THR A 62 -3.43 -4.52 3.15
N PHE A 63 -3.52 -3.29 2.64
CA PHE A 63 -4.76 -2.78 2.06
C PHE A 63 -5.19 -3.58 0.82
N GLU A 64 -4.27 -3.99 -0.05
CA GLU A 64 -4.57 -4.85 -1.20
C GLU A 64 -5.12 -6.20 -0.73
N GLN A 65 -4.45 -6.87 0.23
CA GLN A 65 -4.90 -8.16 0.77
C GLN A 65 -6.29 -8.09 1.41
N VAL A 66 -6.57 -7.02 2.16
CA VAL A 66 -7.89 -6.82 2.78
C VAL A 66 -8.97 -6.61 1.72
N ASN A 67 -8.70 -5.85 0.66
CA ASN A 67 -9.65 -5.67 -0.44
C ASN A 67 -9.92 -6.99 -1.17
N ASP A 68 -8.88 -7.78 -1.46
CA ASP A 68 -9.03 -9.09 -2.11
C ASP A 68 -9.87 -10.04 -1.24
N MET A 69 -9.71 -9.99 0.09
CA MET A 69 -10.53 -10.75 1.03
C MET A 69 -12.01 -10.33 0.99
N PHE A 70 -12.29 -9.02 0.95
CA PHE A 70 -13.66 -8.52 0.81
C PHE A 70 -14.30 -8.95 -0.52
N ASP A 71 -13.56 -8.85 -1.63
CA ASP A 71 -14.05 -9.26 -2.95
C ASP A 71 -14.33 -10.78 -3.01
N TYR A 72 -13.47 -11.58 -2.39
CA TYR A 72 -13.69 -13.02 -2.23
C TYR A 72 -14.97 -13.32 -1.44
N GLU A 73 -15.18 -12.67 -0.30
CA GLU A 73 -16.38 -12.88 0.53
C GLU A 73 -17.65 -12.44 -0.20
N ILE A 74 -17.62 -11.30 -0.89
CA ILE A 74 -18.74 -10.82 -1.72
C ILE A 74 -19.09 -11.87 -2.79
N THR A 75 -18.07 -12.38 -3.50
CA THR A 75 -18.25 -13.38 -4.57
C THR A 75 -18.82 -14.69 -4.01
N THR A 76 -18.36 -15.11 -2.84
CA THR A 76 -18.84 -16.30 -2.14
C THR A 76 -20.29 -16.16 -1.70
N LEU A 77 -20.67 -15.01 -1.14
CA LEU A 77 -22.05 -14.71 -0.75
C LEU A 77 -22.98 -14.68 -1.97
N GLN A 78 -22.58 -14.03 -3.07
CA GLN A 78 -23.34 -14.03 -4.32
C GLN A 78 -23.55 -15.44 -4.86
N SER A 79 -22.51 -16.28 -4.80
CA SER A 79 -22.57 -17.69 -5.21
C SER A 79 -23.58 -18.48 -4.36
N LYS A 80 -23.56 -18.32 -3.03
CA LYS A 80 -24.54 -18.93 -2.11
C LYS A 80 -25.97 -18.48 -2.42
N ILE A 81 -26.20 -17.19 -2.65
CA ILE A 81 -27.51 -16.63 -3.02
C ILE A 81 -28.03 -17.26 -4.32
N ILE A 82 -27.17 -17.40 -5.34
CA ILE A 82 -27.55 -18.02 -6.61
C ILE A 82 -27.92 -19.49 -6.42
N GLN A 83 -27.14 -20.24 -5.63
CA GLN A 83 -27.43 -21.64 -5.33
C GLN A 83 -28.76 -21.81 -4.60
N GLU A 84 -29.04 -21.00 -3.59
CA GLU A 84 -30.31 -21.03 -2.86
C GLU A 84 -31.51 -20.65 -3.75
N LYS A 85 -31.35 -19.64 -4.61
CA LYS A 85 -32.39 -19.30 -5.62
C LYS A 85 -32.65 -20.47 -6.56
N LYS A 86 -31.61 -21.20 -7.00
CA LYS A 86 -31.76 -22.41 -7.84
C LYS A 86 -32.49 -23.53 -7.09
N LYS A 87 -32.13 -23.82 -5.84
CA LYS A 87 -32.80 -24.82 -5.01
C LYS A 87 -34.29 -24.52 -4.85
N ARG A 88 -34.66 -23.27 -4.51
CA ARG A 88 -36.06 -22.85 -4.38
C ARG A 88 -36.86 -23.00 -5.68
N LYS A 89 -36.27 -22.61 -6.82
CA LYS A 89 -36.92 -22.80 -8.15
C LYS A 89 -37.17 -24.28 -8.45
N ASN A 90 -36.23 -25.17 -8.12
CA ASN A 90 -36.41 -26.60 -8.33
C ASN A 90 -37.50 -27.16 -7.42
N ALA A 91 -37.48 -26.83 -6.12
CA ALA A 91 -38.51 -27.27 -5.17
C ALA A 91 -39.93 -26.81 -5.59
N ALA A 92 -40.07 -25.59 -6.11
CA ALA A 92 -41.34 -25.10 -6.63
C ALA A 92 -41.83 -25.88 -7.86
N LYS A 93 -40.92 -26.27 -8.76
CA LYS A 93 -41.26 -27.12 -9.93
C LYS A 93 -41.72 -28.52 -9.54
N PHE A 94 -41.19 -29.09 -8.46
CA PHE A 94 -41.58 -30.42 -7.99
C PHE A 94 -42.91 -30.45 -7.24
N LYS A 95 -43.36 -29.32 -6.65
CA LYS A 95 -44.69 -29.21 -6.01
C LYS A 95 -45.87 -29.05 -6.99
N LEU A 96 -45.59 -28.86 -8.29
CA LEU A 96 -46.58 -28.66 -9.35
C LEU A 96 -46.81 -29.92 -10.21
N LYS A 97 -46.25 -31.07 -9.82
CA LYS A 97 -46.53 -32.39 -10.39
C LYS A 97 -47.26 -33.24 -9.36
#